data_AF-A0A0J7KHZ7-F1
#
_entry.id   AF-A0A0J7KHZ7-F1
#
_cell.length_a   1.000
_cell.length_b   1.000
_cell.length_c   1.000
_cell.angle_alpha   90.00
_cell.angle_beta   90.00
_cell.angle_gamma   90.00
#
_symmetry.space_group_name_H-M   'P 1'
#
loop_
_entity.id
_entity.type
_entity.pdbx_description
1 polymer ?
#
loop_
_entity_poly.entity_id
_entity_poly.type
_entity_poly.pdbx_seq_one_letter_code
_entity_poly.pdbx_strand_id
1 'polypeptide(L)'
;MNRDLLRKLGPHIYYPRTTCLTELPDVAPCNGTVRLPPPCEDSPSSGSSKDRRDESPRRRCRLLAPVLFLVAVLLLGGLCLPFLLQSAPATHQQRLDVIRRILTEVPLIDGHNDLPWNVRKFVHNQLGEVNLSSDLGRVDPWARSDWSHTDIPRLRAGLVGAQ
;
A
#
# COMPACT_ATOMS: atom_id res chain seq x y z
N MET A 1 49.53 -9.01 -5.22
CA MET A 1 48.87 -9.16 -3.91
C MET A 1 47.48 -9.72 -4.14
N ASN A 2 47.20 -10.87 -3.55
CA ASN A 2 46.16 -11.82 -3.97
C ASN A 2 44.73 -11.34 -3.57
N ARG A 3 43.75 -11.44 -4.47
CA ARG A 3 42.35 -10.96 -4.28
C ARG A 3 41.48 -11.92 -3.44
N ASP A 4 42.03 -13.04 -2.98
CA ASP A 4 41.27 -14.17 -2.45
C ASP A 4 41.22 -14.29 -0.92
N LEU A 5 41.63 -13.26 -0.17
CA LEU A 5 41.66 -13.30 1.31
C LEU A 5 40.56 -12.50 2.03
N LEU A 6 39.61 -11.89 1.31
CA LEU A 6 38.47 -11.16 1.91
C LEU A 6 37.11 -11.85 1.65
N ARG A 7 37.08 -13.19 1.62
CA ARG A 7 35.83 -13.97 1.49
C ARG A 7 35.58 -14.97 2.62
N LYS A 8 36.33 -14.89 3.71
CA LYS A 8 36.09 -15.67 4.93
C LYS A 8 36.07 -14.73 6.12
N LEU A 9 35.01 -14.85 6.92
CA LEU A 9 34.71 -14.12 8.17
C LEU A 9 33.82 -12.86 8.01
N GLY A 10 32.57 -13.10 7.62
CA GLY A 10 31.44 -12.25 7.98
C GLY A 10 30.23 -13.16 8.25
N PRO A 11 29.42 -12.94 9.30
CA PRO A 11 28.20 -13.71 9.47
C PRO A 11 27.34 -13.51 8.22
N HIS A 12 26.86 -14.63 7.64
CA HIS A 12 25.84 -14.60 6.61
C HIS A 12 24.57 -13.99 7.21
N ILE A 13 24.43 -12.66 7.10
CA ILE A 13 23.17 -11.98 7.38
C ILE A 13 22.25 -12.33 6.21
N TYR A 14 21.44 -13.35 6.44
CA TYR A 14 20.37 -13.72 5.53
C TYR A 14 19.26 -12.66 5.69
N TYR A 15 19.21 -11.68 4.80
CA TYR A 15 18.05 -10.80 4.70
C TYR A 15 16.89 -11.63 4.12
N PRO A 16 15.79 -11.86 4.85
CA PRO A 16 14.57 -12.33 4.20
C PRO A 16 14.17 -11.27 3.18
N ARG A 17 13.97 -11.71 1.94
CA ARG A 17 13.48 -10.91 0.83
C ARG A 17 12.18 -10.24 1.27
N THR A 18 12.23 -8.97 1.63
CA THR A 18 11.03 -8.16 1.85
C THR A 18 10.27 -8.17 0.54
N THR A 19 9.13 -8.87 0.55
CA THR A 19 8.17 -8.83 -0.54
C THR A 19 7.83 -7.38 -0.80
N CYS A 20 8.13 -6.93 -2.02
CA CYS A 20 7.86 -5.59 -2.48
C CYS A 20 6.42 -5.20 -2.13
N LEU A 21 6.28 -4.00 -1.56
CA LEU A 21 5.02 -3.27 -1.49
C LEU A 21 4.46 -3.18 -2.91
N THR A 22 3.55 -4.10 -3.22
CA THR A 22 2.67 -4.01 -4.37
C THR A 22 1.34 -3.52 -3.81
N GLU A 23 0.62 -2.71 -4.59
CA GLU A 23 -0.63 -2.01 -4.26
C GLU A 23 -0.48 -0.55 -3.79
N LEU A 24 0.09 0.30 -4.66
CA LEU A 24 -0.51 1.62 -4.91
C LEU A 24 -1.29 1.52 -6.23
N PRO A 25 -2.61 1.74 -6.27
CA PRO A 25 -3.32 1.83 -7.54
C PRO A 25 -3.07 3.21 -8.16
N ASP A 26 -2.23 3.21 -9.19
CA ASP A 26 -2.03 4.35 -10.08
C ASP A 26 -3.10 4.40 -11.19
N VAL A 27 -3.34 5.62 -11.65
CA VAL A 27 -4.41 6.14 -12.51
C VAL A 27 -4.55 5.42 -13.87
N ALA A 28 -5.80 5.18 -14.30
CA ALA A 28 -6.12 4.68 -15.64
C ALA A 28 -6.21 5.80 -16.70
N PRO A 29 -5.74 5.58 -17.93
CA PRO A 29 -6.24 6.29 -19.12
C PRO A 29 -6.92 5.36 -20.15
N CYS A 30 -7.70 6.02 -21.00
CA CYS A 30 -8.86 5.50 -21.73
C CYS A 30 -8.56 4.88 -23.12
N ASN A 31 -9.52 4.03 -23.54
CA ASN A 31 -10.19 3.98 -24.86
C ASN A 31 -9.61 3.21 -26.07
N GLY A 32 -10.54 2.55 -26.80
CA GLY A 32 -10.44 2.08 -28.20
C GLY A 32 -10.31 0.55 -28.33
N THR A 33 -11.05 -0.19 -29.16
CA THR A 33 -11.85 0.08 -30.37
C THR A 33 -12.76 -1.12 -30.67
N VAL A 34 -13.90 -0.90 -31.33
CA VAL A 34 -14.80 -1.95 -31.87
C VAL A 34 -15.03 -1.68 -33.36
N ARG A 35 -14.85 -2.71 -34.20
CA ARG A 35 -15.22 -2.83 -35.65
C ARG A 35 -15.19 -4.32 -36.03
N LEU A 36 -15.97 -4.93 -36.95
CA LEU A 36 -17.10 -4.61 -37.85
C LEU A 36 -17.75 -6.00 -38.28
N PRO A 37 -18.63 -6.17 -39.32
CA PRO A 37 -19.89 -6.95 -39.29
C PRO A 37 -19.90 -8.12 -40.34
N PRO A 38 -21.02 -8.39 -41.07
CA PRO A 38 -22.05 -9.44 -40.90
C PRO A 38 -21.90 -10.63 -41.88
N PRO A 39 -22.83 -11.60 -41.94
CA PRO A 39 -23.79 -11.59 -43.05
C PRO A 39 -25.20 -12.15 -42.73
N CYS A 40 -26.04 -12.08 -43.77
CA CYS A 40 -27.49 -12.08 -43.90
C CYS A 40 -28.23 -13.37 -43.48
N GLU A 41 -29.48 -13.18 -43.03
CA GLU A 41 -30.48 -14.24 -42.84
C GLU A 41 -31.57 -14.11 -43.92
N ASP A 42 -31.81 -15.20 -44.64
CA ASP A 42 -32.94 -15.38 -45.54
C ASP A 42 -34.17 -15.86 -44.77
N SER A 43 -35.34 -15.28 -45.06
CA SER A 43 -36.64 -15.90 -44.75
C SER A 43 -37.02 -16.86 -45.88
N PRO A 44 -37.78 -17.96 -45.63
CA PRO A 44 -39.21 -17.84 -45.90
C PRO A 44 -40.17 -18.75 -45.08
N SER A 45 -41.39 -18.20 -44.92
CA SER A 45 -42.74 -18.79 -44.96
C SER A 45 -43.09 -20.20 -44.45
N SER A 46 -44.15 -20.20 -43.62
CA SER A 46 -45.38 -21.01 -43.68
C SER A 46 -45.34 -22.54 -43.52
N GLY A 47 -46.11 -23.06 -42.55
CA GLY A 47 -46.75 -24.36 -42.70
C GLY A 47 -47.12 -25.14 -41.43
N SER A 48 -48.42 -25.13 -41.12
CA SER A 48 -49.23 -26.31 -40.75
C SER A 48 -49.09 -27.00 -39.38
N SER A 49 -50.26 -27.20 -38.78
CA SER A 49 -50.60 -27.88 -37.52
C SER A 49 -50.03 -29.29 -37.34
N LYS A 50 -49.73 -29.66 -36.08
CA LYS A 50 -50.08 -30.98 -35.54
C LYS A 50 -50.16 -31.00 -34.01
N ASP A 51 -51.13 -31.79 -33.59
CA ASP A 51 -51.77 -32.00 -32.30
C ASP A 51 -50.91 -32.82 -31.29
N ARG A 52 -51.23 -32.65 -29.99
CA ARG A 52 -50.83 -33.43 -28.78
C ARG A 52 -49.38 -33.26 -28.29
N ARG A 53 -49.08 -32.99 -27.02
CA ARG A 53 -49.69 -33.48 -25.77
C ARG A 53 -49.58 -32.45 -24.63
N ASP A 54 -50.58 -32.49 -23.76
CA ASP A 54 -50.70 -31.79 -22.50
C ASP A 54 -49.59 -32.20 -21.49
N GLU A 55 -48.63 -31.30 -21.26
CA GLU A 55 -47.91 -31.21 -19.98
C GLU A 55 -47.79 -29.72 -19.61
N SER A 56 -48.54 -29.31 -18.60
CA SER A 56 -48.67 -27.94 -18.09
C SER A 56 -47.33 -27.15 -18.01
N PRO A 57 -47.12 -26.12 -18.86
CA PRO A 57 -45.96 -25.22 -18.78
C PRO A 57 -45.97 -24.36 -17.50
N ARG A 58 -47.13 -24.29 -16.84
CA ARG A 58 -47.40 -23.39 -15.71
C ARG A 58 -46.76 -23.85 -14.40
N ARG A 59 -46.41 -25.13 -14.25
CA ARG A 59 -45.81 -25.65 -13.00
C ARG A 59 -44.28 -25.55 -12.97
N ARG A 60 -43.60 -25.76 -14.10
CA ARG A 60 -42.12 -25.68 -14.18
C ARG A 60 -41.63 -24.23 -14.04
N CYS A 61 -42.32 -23.24 -14.63
CA CYS A 61 -42.00 -21.82 -14.45
C CYS A 61 -42.21 -21.31 -13.00
N ARG A 62 -43.12 -21.91 -12.22
CA ARG A 62 -43.41 -21.49 -10.84
C ARG A 62 -42.33 -21.88 -9.83
N LEU A 63 -41.55 -22.93 -10.12
CA LEU A 63 -40.44 -23.37 -9.26
C LEU A 63 -39.08 -22.83 -9.74
N LEU A 64 -38.93 -22.53 -11.03
CA LEU A 64 -37.71 -21.91 -11.57
C LEU A 64 -37.56 -20.44 -11.15
N ALA A 65 -38.67 -19.69 -11.09
CA ALA A 65 -38.67 -18.30 -10.66
C ALA A 65 -38.08 -18.07 -9.25
N PRO A 66 -38.47 -18.81 -8.18
CA PRO A 66 -37.87 -18.64 -6.86
C PRO A 66 -36.40 -19.09 -6.81
N VAL A 67 -36.02 -20.10 -7.59
CA VAL A 67 -34.61 -20.54 -7.69
C VAL A 67 -33.75 -19.48 -8.36
N LEU A 68 -34.21 -18.89 -9.48
CA LEU A 68 -33.49 -17.82 -10.17
C LEU A 68 -33.37 -16.57 -9.29
N PHE A 69 -34.42 -16.25 -8.53
CA PHE A 69 -34.42 -15.16 -7.55
C PHE A 69 -33.43 -15.39 -6.42
N LEU A 70 -33.38 -16.61 -5.85
CA LEU A 70 -32.38 -16.99 -4.84
C LEU A 70 -30.95 -16.87 -5.38
N VAL A 71 -30.70 -17.36 -6.61
CA VAL A 71 -29.39 -17.24 -7.25
C VAL A 71 -29.02 -15.77 -7.47
N ALA A 72 -29.94 -14.93 -7.94
CA ALA A 72 -29.70 -13.50 -8.11
C ALA A 72 -29.39 -12.79 -6.78
N VAL A 73 -30.10 -13.13 -5.70
CA VAL A 73 -29.84 -12.58 -4.35
C VAL A 73 -28.47 -13.03 -3.82
N LEU A 74 -28.07 -14.28 -4.04
CA LEU A 74 -26.75 -14.77 -3.65
C LEU A 74 -25.63 -14.12 -4.46
N LEU A 75 -25.84 -13.87 -5.75
CA LEU A 75 -24.88 -13.17 -6.61
C LEU A 75 -24.76 -11.69 -6.25
N LEU A 76 -25.88 -10.99 -6.02
CA LEU A 76 -25.87 -9.59 -5.56
C LEU A 76 -25.27 -9.49 -4.15
N GLY A 77 -25.67 -10.36 -3.22
CA GLY A 77 -25.13 -10.41 -1.87
C GLY A 77 -23.64 -10.72 -1.87
N GLY A 78 -23.20 -11.69 -2.68
CA GLY A 78 -21.79 -12.08 -2.81
C GLY A 78 -20.90 -11.01 -3.44
N LEU A 79 -21.40 -10.20 -4.37
CA LEU A 79 -20.66 -9.07 -4.94
C LEU A 79 -20.70 -7.82 -4.06
N CYS A 80 -21.83 -7.50 -3.42
CA CYS A 80 -21.96 -6.30 -2.59
C CYS A 80 -21.26 -6.45 -1.24
N LEU A 81 -21.21 -7.65 -0.65
CA LEU A 81 -20.61 -7.87 0.66
C LEU A 81 -19.12 -7.47 0.76
N PRO A 82 -18.22 -7.85 -0.17
CA PRO A 82 -16.83 -7.40 -0.12
C PRO A 82 -16.68 -5.88 -0.35
N PHE A 83 -17.54 -5.28 -1.16
CA PHE A 83 -17.52 -3.83 -1.39
C PHE A 83 -18.04 -3.03 -0.18
N LEU A 84 -19.00 -3.59 0.56
CA LEU A 84 -19.50 -3.03 1.82
C LEU A 84 -18.51 -3.24 2.98
N LEU A 85 -17.72 -4.31 2.92
CA LEU A 85 -16.64 -4.61 3.86
C LEU A 85 -15.32 -3.93 3.51
N GLN A 86 -15.31 -2.98 2.55
CA GLN A 86 -14.13 -2.19 2.23
C GLN A 86 -13.59 -1.58 3.52
N SER A 87 -12.40 -2.02 3.92
CA SER A 87 -11.77 -1.60 5.18
C SER A 87 -11.69 -0.07 5.21
N ALA A 88 -12.25 0.52 6.27
CA ALA A 88 -12.14 1.95 6.50
C ALA A 88 -10.65 2.37 6.43
N PRO A 89 -10.34 3.56 5.87
CA PRO A 89 -8.97 4.03 5.80
C PRO A 89 -8.36 4.00 7.21
N ALA A 90 -7.15 3.45 7.33
CA ALA A 90 -6.46 3.37 8.60
C ALA A 90 -6.40 4.78 9.23
N THR A 91 -6.67 4.86 10.53
CA THR A 91 -6.54 6.10 11.28
C THR A 91 -5.08 6.56 11.30
N HIS A 92 -4.86 7.84 11.58
CA HIS A 92 -3.50 8.38 11.72
C HIS A 92 -2.70 7.66 12.81
N GLN A 93 -3.33 7.32 13.94
CA GLN A 93 -2.67 6.59 15.03
C GLN A 93 -2.24 5.17 14.58
N GLN A 94 -3.13 4.44 13.89
CA GLN A 94 -2.78 3.12 13.34
C GLN A 94 -1.58 3.18 12.40
N ARG A 95 -1.49 4.21 11.55
CA ARG A 95 -0.31 4.40 10.68
C ARG A 95 0.95 4.65 11.49
N LEU A 96 0.89 5.51 12.52
CA LEU A 96 2.05 5.78 13.38
C LEU A 96 2.50 4.53 14.14
N ASP A 97 1.59 3.67 14.58
CA ASP A 97 1.94 2.44 15.29
C ASP A 97 2.67 1.45 14.37
N VAL A 98 2.21 1.34 13.12
CA VAL A 98 2.91 0.55 12.09
C VAL A 98 4.31 1.12 11.82
N ILE A 99 4.44 2.44 11.66
CA ILE A 99 5.74 3.11 11.44
C ILE A 99 6.68 2.86 12.61
N ARG A 100 6.23 3.05 13.86
CA ARG A 100 7.04 2.82 15.06
C ARG A 100 7.52 1.38 15.16
N ARG A 101 6.65 0.42 14.85
CA ARG A 101 7.02 -1.00 14.83
C ARG A 101 8.14 -1.26 13.83
N ILE A 102 7.97 -0.79 12.58
CA ILE A 102 8.97 -0.97 11.52
C ILE A 102 10.30 -0.35 11.92
N LEU A 103 10.31 0.91 12.39
CA LEU A 103 11.53 1.62 12.75
C LEU A 103 12.22 1.08 14.02
N THR A 104 11.50 0.32 14.86
CA THR A 104 12.11 -0.40 15.99
C THR A 104 12.86 -1.64 15.51
N GLU A 105 12.38 -2.32 14.46
CA GLU A 105 13.02 -3.51 13.88
C GLU A 105 14.14 -3.15 12.90
N VAL A 106 13.91 -2.11 12.08
CA VAL A 106 14.83 -1.60 11.04
C VAL A 106 14.99 -0.10 11.23
N PRO A 107 15.95 0.33 12.08
CA PRO A 107 16.16 1.74 12.37
C PRO A 107 16.51 2.56 11.12
N LEU A 108 16.08 3.83 11.12
CA LEU A 108 16.36 4.74 10.01
C LEU A 108 17.87 5.07 9.94
N ILE A 109 18.42 5.07 8.72
CA ILE A 109 19.78 5.53 8.44
C ILE A 109 19.65 6.85 7.67
N ASP A 110 20.06 7.95 8.29
CA ASP A 110 20.11 9.25 7.62
C ASP A 110 21.42 9.40 6.84
N GLY A 111 21.36 10.00 5.65
CA GLY A 111 22.51 10.13 4.75
C GLY A 111 23.11 11.52 4.69
N HIS A 112 22.45 12.54 5.25
CA HIS A 112 22.88 13.93 5.11
C HIS A 112 22.41 14.79 6.28
N ASN A 113 23.25 14.89 7.32
CA ASN A 113 22.97 15.75 8.46
C ASN A 113 23.92 16.93 8.57
N ASP A 114 23.37 18.14 8.63
CA ASP A 114 24.12 19.39 8.72
C ASP A 114 24.48 19.79 10.16
N LEU A 115 24.34 18.91 11.16
CA LEU A 115 24.79 19.18 12.53
C LEU A 115 26.25 19.67 12.58
N PRO A 116 27.23 19.10 11.83
CA PRO A 116 28.59 19.62 11.83
C PRO A 116 28.69 21.08 11.38
N TRP A 117 27.86 21.48 10.41
CA TRP A 117 27.79 22.88 9.96
C TRP A 117 27.22 23.79 11.06
N ASN A 118 26.17 23.36 11.75
CA ASN A 118 25.59 24.11 12.87
C ASN A 118 26.58 24.28 14.03
N VAL A 119 27.31 23.21 14.38
CA VAL A 119 28.37 23.24 15.40
C VAL A 119 29.48 24.22 15.02
N ARG A 120 29.90 24.24 13.75
CA ARG A 120 30.85 25.22 13.23
C ARG A 120 30.32 26.65 13.35
N LYS A 121 29.05 26.86 13.03
CA LYS A 121 28.42 28.19 12.97
C LYS A 121 28.15 28.78 14.34
N PHE A 122 27.64 27.99 15.28
CA PHE A 122 27.15 28.49 16.58
C PHE A 122 28.20 28.45 17.68
N VAL A 123 29.02 27.41 17.72
CA VAL A 123 30.01 27.21 18.78
C VAL A 123 31.43 27.13 18.25
N HIS A 124 31.65 27.49 16.98
CA HIS A 124 32.98 27.53 16.37
C HIS A 124 33.78 26.23 16.56
N ASN A 125 33.12 25.08 16.40
CA ASN A 125 33.67 23.73 16.61
C ASN A 125 34.12 23.40 18.06
N GLN A 126 33.68 24.17 19.06
CA GLN A 126 33.95 23.90 20.47
C GLN A 126 32.91 22.90 21.01
N LEU A 127 33.19 21.61 20.90
CA LEU A 127 32.25 20.53 21.30
C LEU A 127 31.88 20.56 22.79
N GLY A 128 32.70 21.17 23.65
CA GLY A 128 32.38 21.37 25.07
C GLY A 128 31.24 22.37 25.33
N GLU A 129 30.94 23.23 24.36
CA GLU A 129 29.92 24.29 24.45
C GLU A 129 28.55 23.84 23.91
N VAL A 130 28.42 22.58 23.46
CA VAL A 130 27.16 22.02 22.97
C VAL A 130 26.80 20.75 23.72
N ASN A 131 25.64 20.74 24.36
CA ASN A 131 25.09 19.56 25.00
C ASN A 131 24.05 18.89 24.10
N LEU A 132 24.49 17.99 23.21
CA LEU A 132 23.59 17.23 22.33
C LEU A 132 22.64 16.29 23.09
N SER A 133 22.89 16.00 24.37
CA SER A 133 21.98 15.19 25.19
C SER A 133 20.78 15.99 25.70
N SER A 134 20.81 17.31 25.59
CA SER A 134 19.69 18.20 25.94
C SER A 134 18.77 18.44 24.74
N ASP A 135 17.57 18.99 25.00
CA ASP A 135 16.65 19.43 23.94
C ASP A 135 17.11 20.79 23.39
N LEU A 136 17.91 20.75 22.32
CA LEU A 136 18.41 21.95 21.65
C LEU A 136 17.30 22.78 21.00
N GLY A 137 16.10 22.21 20.79
CA GLY A 137 14.93 22.93 20.30
C GLY A 137 14.39 23.97 21.28
N ARG A 138 14.96 24.02 22.49
CA ARG A 138 14.61 24.98 23.55
C ARG A 138 15.79 25.84 24.00
N VAL A 139 16.97 25.67 23.41
CA VAL A 139 18.20 26.34 23.83
C VAL A 139 18.69 27.27 22.73
N ASP A 140 18.91 28.55 23.04
CA ASP A 140 19.52 29.49 22.10
C ASP A 140 21.03 29.17 21.88
N PRO A 141 21.58 29.40 20.67
CA PRO A 141 20.94 29.90 19.45
C PRO A 141 20.22 28.83 18.62
N TRP A 142 20.30 27.55 19.03
CA TRP A 142 19.79 26.39 18.29
C TRP A 142 18.28 26.47 18.06
N ALA A 143 17.51 26.79 19.10
CA ALA A 143 16.05 26.90 19.04
C ALA A 143 15.53 27.96 18.06
N ARG A 144 16.32 29.01 17.78
CA ARG A 144 15.97 30.08 16.84
C ARG A 144 16.45 29.83 15.42
N SER A 145 17.21 28.77 15.18
CA SER A 145 17.74 28.50 13.86
C SER A 145 16.88 27.51 13.10
N ASP A 146 16.42 27.91 11.91
CA ASP A 146 15.70 27.05 10.95
C ASP A 146 16.55 25.90 10.36
N TRP A 147 17.81 25.78 10.76
CA TRP A 147 18.77 24.78 10.29
C TRP A 147 19.12 23.77 11.38
N SER A 148 18.68 24.01 12.62
CA SER A 148 18.99 23.18 13.79
C SER A 148 17.87 22.19 14.08
N HIS A 149 18.02 20.96 13.55
CA HIS A 149 17.02 19.91 13.72
C HIS A 149 17.52 18.69 14.50
N THR A 150 18.81 18.64 14.83
CA THR A 150 19.45 17.44 15.38
C THR A 150 19.83 17.63 16.84
N ASP A 151 19.33 16.75 17.71
CA ASP A 151 19.87 16.46 19.04
C ASP A 151 19.55 15.01 19.42
N ILE A 152 20.19 14.47 20.46
CA ILE A 152 20.02 13.07 20.86
C ILE A 152 18.57 12.75 21.26
N PRO A 153 17.85 13.60 22.02
CA PRO A 153 16.42 13.38 22.29
C PRO A 153 15.57 13.25 21.02
N ARG A 154 15.74 14.14 20.03
CA ARG A 154 14.99 14.07 18.75
C ARG A 154 15.39 12.87 17.90
N LEU A 155 16.68 12.52 17.83
CA LEU A 155 17.15 11.33 17.12
C LEU A 155 16.54 10.04 17.69
N ARG A 156 16.47 9.93 19.03
CA ARG A 156 15.82 8.80 19.70
C ARG A 156 14.31 8.77 19.45
N ALA A 157 13.64 9.92 19.55
CA ALA A 157 12.21 10.03 19.28
C ALA A 157 11.86 9.68 17.83
N GLY A 158 12.75 9.99 16.89
CA GLY A 158 12.64 9.66 15.47
C GLY A 158 13.10 8.25 15.08
N LEU A 159 13.60 7.44 16.03
CA LEU A 159 14.12 6.09 15.80
C LEU A 159 15.23 6.04 14.72
N VAL A 160 16.10 7.05 14.72
CA VAL A 160 17.30 7.09 13.86
C VAL A 160 18.38 6.21 14.47
N GLY A 161 18.82 5.19 13.74
CA GLY A 161 19.84 4.23 14.20
C GLY A 161 21.26 4.59 13.75
N ALA A 162 21.41 5.31 12.63
CA ALA A 162 22.69 5.75 12.12
C ALA A 162 22.57 7.04 11.30
N GLN A 163 23.69 7.75 11.15
CA GLN A 163 23.83 9.02 10.45
C GLN A 163 25.26 9.22 9.95
#